data_AF-A0A0P9DUU8-F1
#
_entry.id   AF-A0A0P9DUU8-F1
#
_cell.length_a   1.000
_cell.length_b   1.000
_cell.length_c   1.000
_cell.angle_alpha   90.00
_cell.angle_beta   90.00
_cell.angle_gamma   90.00
#
_symmetry.space_group_name_H-M   'P 1'
#
loop_
_entity.id
_entity.type
_entity.pdbx_description
1 polymer ?
#
loop_
_entity_poly.entity_id
_entity_poly.type
_entity_poly.pdbx_seq_one_letter_code
_entity_poly.pdbx_strand_id
1 'polypeptide(L)'
;MAGLVTHEPLSMLNWLLKTDFDIDLLMFPFNKLGMFMDADPVKVAEAIKRLGKPIIGKKVLAAGCLPPKDALTYVAQSGCIDIVALGVASEQEAKETFTAAATAFSGTIKA
;
A
#
# COMPACT_ATOMS: atom_id res chain seq x y z
N MET A 1 -19.39 -5.28 -5.43
CA MET A 1 -18.04 -4.76 -5.14
C MET A 1 -17.26 -4.69 -6.42
N ALA A 2 -16.85 -3.48 -6.82
CA ALA A 2 -15.93 -3.23 -7.92
C ALA A 2 -14.61 -2.67 -7.37
N GLY A 3 -13.49 -3.17 -7.89
CA GLY A 3 -12.15 -2.70 -7.51
C GLY A 3 -11.28 -2.42 -8.72
N LEU A 4 -10.34 -1.47 -8.59
CA LEU A 4 -9.38 -1.16 -9.64
C LEU A 4 -7.95 -1.46 -9.18
N VAL A 5 -7.14 -1.93 -10.13
CA VAL A 5 -5.72 -2.25 -9.91
C VAL A 5 -4.87 -1.48 -10.92
N THR A 6 -3.77 -0.87 -10.48
CA THR A 6 -2.85 -0.16 -11.40
C THR A 6 -1.39 -0.30 -11.01
N HIS A 7 -0.51 0.17 -11.90
CA HIS A 7 0.90 0.50 -11.65
C HIS A 7 1.17 2.01 -11.70
N GLU A 8 0.15 2.81 -11.99
CA GLU A 8 0.20 4.28 -12.07
C GLU A 8 -0.75 4.89 -11.02
N PRO A 9 -0.43 4.77 -9.72
CA PRO A 9 -1.32 5.16 -8.65
C PRO A 9 -1.75 6.63 -8.71
N LEU A 10 -0.83 7.59 -8.91
CA LEU A 10 -1.18 9.00 -8.85
C LEU A 10 -2.08 9.40 -10.01
N SER A 11 -1.81 8.89 -11.22
CA SER A 11 -2.61 9.15 -12.41
C SER A 11 -4.04 8.63 -12.25
N MET A 12 -4.20 7.39 -11.76
CA MET A 12 -5.52 6.81 -11.49
C MET A 12 -6.26 7.56 -10.37
N LEU A 13 -5.60 7.86 -9.25
CA LEU A 13 -6.21 8.60 -8.14
C LEU A 13 -6.68 10.00 -8.58
N ASN A 14 -5.88 10.71 -9.38
CA ASN A 14 -6.27 12.01 -9.93
C ASN A 14 -7.43 11.93 -10.92
N TRP A 15 -7.53 10.83 -11.67
CA TRP A 15 -8.68 10.58 -12.55
C TRP A 15 -9.94 10.32 -11.72
N LEU A 16 -9.87 9.42 -10.73
CA LEU A 16 -11.00 9.12 -9.83
C LEU A 16 -11.49 10.34 -9.05
N LEU A 17 -10.60 11.23 -8.63
CA LEU A 17 -10.96 12.49 -7.97
C LEU A 17 -11.72 13.49 -8.86
N LYS A 18 -11.71 13.29 -10.18
CA LYS A 18 -12.36 14.16 -11.18
C LYS A 18 -13.58 13.51 -11.83
N THR A 19 -13.79 12.22 -11.62
CA THR A 19 -14.90 11.48 -12.20
C THR A 19 -15.90 11.10 -11.12
N ASP A 20 -17.17 10.99 -11.50
CA ASP A 20 -18.20 10.44 -10.63
C ASP A 20 -18.28 8.92 -10.86
N PHE A 21 -17.20 8.24 -10.51
CA PHE A 21 -17.09 6.78 -10.65
C PHE A 21 -17.00 6.14 -9.27
N ASP A 22 -18.06 5.44 -8.88
CA ASP A 22 -18.10 4.79 -7.57
C ASP A 22 -17.29 3.48 -7.59
N ILE A 23 -16.30 3.41 -6.70
CA ILE A 23 -15.40 2.28 -6.53
C ILE A 23 -15.33 1.90 -5.06
N ASP A 24 -15.24 0.60 -4.78
CA ASP A 24 -15.22 0.09 -3.41
C ASP A 24 -13.80 -0.07 -2.86
N LEU A 25 -12.82 -0.37 -3.73
CA LEU A 25 -11.48 -0.76 -3.32
C LEU A 25 -10.44 -0.49 -4.42
N LEU A 26 -9.24 -0.11 -4.02
CA LEU A 26 -8.12 0.09 -4.94
C LEU A 26 -6.92 -0.77 -4.54
N MET A 27 -6.11 -1.18 -5.52
CA MET A 27 -4.86 -1.88 -5.28
C MET A 27 -3.75 -1.36 -6.20
N PHE A 28 -2.64 -0.90 -5.62
CA PHE A 28 -1.50 -0.40 -6.40
C PHE A 28 -0.20 -0.47 -5.59
N PRO A 29 0.98 -0.36 -6.25
CA PRO A 29 2.24 -0.34 -5.56
C PRO A 29 2.30 0.82 -4.58
N PHE A 30 2.76 0.58 -3.36
CA PHE A 30 3.05 1.64 -2.39
C PHE A 30 4.22 1.22 -1.51
N ASN A 31 5.35 1.89 -1.61
CA ASN A 31 6.55 1.60 -0.84
C ASN A 31 7.40 2.85 -0.66
N LYS A 32 8.29 2.79 0.34
CA LYS A 32 9.19 3.90 0.74
C LYS A 32 10.07 4.43 -0.41
N LEU A 33 10.38 3.60 -1.40
CA LEU A 33 11.33 3.92 -2.46
C LEU A 33 10.71 4.57 -3.69
N GLY A 34 9.38 4.71 -3.78
CA GLY A 34 8.78 5.16 -5.04
C GLY A 34 8.71 4.06 -6.11
N MET A 35 9.17 2.85 -5.82
CA MET A 35 9.42 1.85 -6.85
C MET A 35 8.12 1.28 -7.42
N PHE A 36 8.05 1.16 -8.75
CA PHE A 36 6.86 0.72 -9.50
C PHE A 36 5.64 1.64 -9.36
N MET A 37 5.84 2.90 -9.00
CA MET A 37 4.82 3.95 -8.98
C MET A 37 5.16 5.02 -10.01
N ASP A 38 4.17 5.80 -10.42
CA ASP A 38 4.29 6.94 -11.33
C ASP A 38 4.61 8.26 -10.61
N ALA A 39 4.77 8.24 -9.28
CA ALA A 39 5.06 9.41 -8.47
C ALA A 39 5.74 9.07 -7.13
N ASP A 40 6.25 10.10 -6.47
CA ASP A 40 6.78 10.03 -5.11
C ASP A 40 5.70 9.56 -4.11
N PRO A 41 6.03 8.67 -3.17
CA PRO A 41 5.04 8.10 -2.25
C PRO A 41 4.33 9.14 -1.39
N VAL A 42 4.94 10.30 -1.08
CA VAL A 42 4.27 11.38 -0.33
C VAL A 42 3.08 11.93 -1.13
N LYS A 43 3.28 12.19 -2.43
CA LYS A 43 2.21 12.68 -3.31
C LYS A 43 1.10 11.66 -3.49
N VAL A 44 1.45 10.38 -3.60
CA VAL A 44 0.48 9.28 -3.66
C VAL A 44 -0.33 9.23 -2.37
N ALA A 45 0.31 9.30 -1.20
CA ALA A 45 -0.36 9.29 0.10
C ALA A 45 -1.33 10.46 0.29
N GLU A 46 -0.97 11.66 -0.17
CA GLU A 46 -1.87 12.83 -0.17
C GLU A 46 -3.11 12.59 -1.04
N ALA A 47 -2.95 12.04 -2.25
CA ALA A 47 -4.05 11.73 -3.15
C ALA A 47 -4.98 10.64 -2.57
N ILE A 48 -4.41 9.61 -1.94
CA ILE A 48 -5.18 8.56 -1.24
C ILE A 48 -6.08 9.17 -0.17
N LYS A 49 -5.51 10.00 0.71
CA LYS A 49 -6.25 10.63 1.82
C LYS A 49 -7.39 11.50 1.32
N ARG A 50 -7.21 12.19 0.19
CA ARG A 50 -8.26 12.99 -0.45
C ARG A 50 -9.38 12.13 -1.04
N LEU A 51 -9.05 10.98 -1.61
CA LEU A 51 -10.04 10.09 -2.21
C LEU A 51 -10.90 9.39 -1.15
N GLY A 52 -10.31 9.02 -0.01
CA GLY A 52 -11.04 8.46 1.14
C GLY A 52 -11.64 7.07 0.88
N LYS A 53 -11.08 6.30 -0.05
CA LYS A 53 -11.47 4.92 -0.36
C LYS A 53 -10.45 3.93 0.20
N PRO A 54 -10.84 2.71 0.59
CA PRO A 54 -9.91 1.71 1.11
C PRO A 54 -8.84 1.30 0.08
N ILE A 55 -7.59 1.14 0.53
CA ILE A 55 -6.44 0.82 -0.31
C ILE A 55 -5.76 -0.48 0.12
N ILE A 56 -5.53 -1.37 -0.86
CA ILE A 56 -4.56 -2.47 -0.77
C ILE A 56 -3.20 -2.01 -1.33
N GLY A 57 -2.20 -1.87 -0.47
CA GLY A 57 -0.82 -1.66 -0.89
C GLY A 57 -0.19 -2.97 -1.38
N LYS A 58 0.17 -3.05 -2.67
CA LYS A 58 0.98 -4.16 -3.22
C LYS A 58 2.45 -3.76 -3.36
N LYS A 59 3.33 -4.74 -3.57
CA LYS A 59 4.78 -4.52 -3.75
C LYS A 59 5.39 -3.63 -2.65
N VAL A 60 4.89 -3.75 -1.42
CA VAL A 60 5.34 -2.92 -0.29
C VAL A 60 6.81 -3.15 0.04
N LEU A 61 7.35 -4.34 -0.28
CA LEU A 61 8.75 -4.69 -0.14
C LEU A 61 9.65 -4.23 -1.30
N ALA A 62 9.12 -3.47 -2.26
CA ALA A 62 9.85 -3.02 -3.46
C ALA A 62 10.57 -4.18 -4.18
N ALA A 63 9.85 -5.28 -4.43
CA ALA A 63 10.39 -6.52 -5.01
C ALA A 63 11.58 -7.13 -4.23
N GLY A 64 11.58 -6.98 -2.90
CA GLY A 64 12.61 -7.51 -2.01
C GLY A 64 13.77 -6.55 -1.77
N CYS A 65 13.80 -5.38 -2.42
CA CYS A 65 14.81 -4.36 -2.16
C CYS A 65 14.70 -3.72 -0.76
N LEU A 66 13.53 -3.79 -0.13
CA LEU A 66 13.32 -3.35 1.25
C LEU A 66 13.17 -4.55 2.19
N PRO A 67 13.89 -4.57 3.33
CA PRO A 67 13.63 -5.53 4.40
C PRO A 67 12.18 -5.43 4.89
N PRO A 68 11.53 -6.57 5.28
CA PRO A 68 10.14 -6.56 5.73
C PRO A 68 9.86 -5.57 6.87
N LYS A 69 10.76 -5.48 7.86
CA LYS A 69 10.64 -4.55 8.99
C LYS A 69 10.54 -3.10 8.54
N ASP A 70 11.43 -2.67 7.64
CA ASP A 70 11.51 -1.27 7.21
C ASP A 70 10.32 -0.91 6.30
N ALA A 71 9.97 -1.81 5.38
CA ALA A 71 8.84 -1.64 4.48
C ALA A 71 7.51 -1.53 5.24
N LEU A 72 7.26 -2.47 6.16
CA LEU A 72 5.98 -2.54 6.86
C LEU A 72 5.83 -1.44 7.91
N THR A 73 6.93 -1.05 8.57
CA THR A 73 6.93 0.13 9.46
C THR A 73 6.58 1.39 8.69
N TYR A 74 7.16 1.59 7.50
CA TYR A 74 6.84 2.73 6.65
C TYR A 74 5.37 2.75 6.24
N VAL A 75 4.83 1.61 5.79
CA VAL A 75 3.42 1.51 5.39
C VAL A 75 2.51 1.80 6.59
N ALA A 76 2.77 1.22 7.76
CA ALA A 76 2.02 1.49 8.98
C ALA A 76 2.02 2.98 9.36
N GLN A 77 3.20 3.62 9.33
CA GLN A 77 3.36 5.04 9.66
C GLN A 77 2.71 5.98 8.64
N SER A 78 2.58 5.57 7.38
CA SER A 78 1.94 6.39 6.33
C SER A 78 0.48 6.70 6.65
N GLY A 79 -0.20 5.78 7.35
CA GLY A 79 -1.61 5.88 7.73
C GLY A 79 -2.58 6.03 6.55
N CYS A 80 -2.17 5.61 5.35
CA CYS A 80 -2.98 5.72 4.13
C CYS A 80 -3.25 4.37 3.44
N ILE A 81 -2.71 3.28 3.97
CA ILE A 81 -2.92 1.93 3.45
C ILE A 81 -3.70 1.14 4.50
N ASP A 82 -4.84 0.58 4.11
CA ASP A 82 -5.73 -0.18 4.99
C ASP A 82 -5.36 -1.66 5.01
N ILE A 83 -4.90 -2.19 3.87
CA ILE A 83 -4.56 -3.60 3.68
C ILE A 83 -3.22 -3.71 2.96
N VAL A 84 -2.39 -4.68 3.34
CA VAL A 84 -1.13 -4.98 2.63
C VAL A 84 -1.18 -6.34 1.96
N ALA A 85 -0.79 -6.39 0.68
CA ALA A 85 -0.59 -7.63 -0.06
C ALA A 85 0.90 -7.99 -0.07
N LEU A 86 1.23 -9.12 0.56
CA LEU A 86 2.59 -9.63 0.73
C LEU A 86 2.79 -10.91 -0.09
N GLY A 87 3.85 -10.94 -0.89
CA GLY A 87 4.32 -12.17 -1.53
C GLY A 87 5.44 -12.78 -0.70
N VAL A 88 5.36 -14.08 -0.45
CA VAL A 88 6.37 -14.89 0.25
C VAL A 88 6.62 -16.15 -0.57
N ALA A 89 7.89 -16.53 -0.73
CA ALA A 89 8.30 -17.66 -1.56
C ALA A 89 8.79 -18.87 -0.74
N SER A 90 8.95 -18.72 0.58
CA SER A 90 9.36 -19.81 1.47
C SER A 90 8.75 -19.68 2.87
N GLU A 91 8.77 -20.76 3.64
CA GLU A 91 8.36 -20.76 5.05
C GLU A 91 9.21 -19.81 5.90
N GLN A 92 10.51 -19.72 5.59
CA GLN A 92 11.43 -18.83 6.29
C GLN A 92 11.06 -17.36 6.04
N GLU A 93 10.78 -16.99 4.78
CA GLU A 93 10.30 -15.65 4.44
C GLU A 93 8.93 -15.36 5.05
N ALA A 94 8.03 -16.35 5.09
CA ALA A 94 6.73 -16.20 5.75
C ALA A 94 6.90 -15.88 7.24
N LYS A 95 7.78 -16.61 7.93
CA LYS A 95 8.07 -16.37 9.34
C LYS A 95 8.65 -14.99 9.59
N GLU A 96 9.65 -14.58 8.82
CA GLU A 96 10.25 -13.24 8.93
C GLU A 96 9.22 -12.14 8.64
N THR A 97 8.56 -12.22 7.48
CA THR A 97 7.67 -11.19 6.97
C THR A 97 6.44 -11.02 7.86
N PHE A 98 5.81 -12.12 8.30
CA PHE A 98 4.63 -12.03 9.14
C PHE A 98 4.96 -11.64 10.59
N THR A 99 6.15 -11.98 11.10
CA THR A 99 6.62 -11.44 12.39
C THR A 99 6.81 -9.93 12.31
N ALA A 100 7.41 -9.43 11.23
CA ALA A 100 7.55 -8.00 10.98
C ALA A 100 6.19 -7.30 10.83
N ALA A 101 5.24 -7.92 10.13
CA ALA A 101 3.88 -7.41 9.99
C ALA A 101 3.16 -7.32 11.35
N ALA A 102 3.19 -8.39 12.13
CA ALA A 102 2.59 -8.42 13.47
C ALA A 102 3.16 -7.31 14.36
N THR A 103 4.48 -7.08 14.28
CA THR A 103 5.13 -5.99 15.03
C THR A 103 4.68 -4.61 14.54
N ALA A 104 4.78 -4.35 13.23
CA ALA A 104 4.50 -3.04 12.63
C ALA A 104 3.04 -2.60 12.76
N PHE A 105 2.10 -3.55 12.75
CA PHE A 105 0.66 -3.29 12.83
C PHE A 105 0.06 -3.55 14.22
N SER A 106 0.86 -3.96 15.20
CA SER A 106 0.38 -4.11 16.58
C SER A 106 -0.13 -2.77 17.13
N GLY A 107 -1.36 -2.76 17.66
CA GLY A 107 -1.98 -1.55 18.21
C GLY A 107 -2.54 -0.56 17.17
N THR A 108 -2.48 -0.86 15.87
CA THR A 108 -2.90 0.06 14.79
C THR A 108 -4.35 -0.18 14.33
N ILE A 109 -5.19 -0.87 15.11
CA ILE A 109 -6.60 -1.07 14.76
C ILE A 109 -7.36 0.22 15.05
N LYS A 110 -7.65 1.01 14.00
CA LYS A 110 -8.71 2.01 14.07
C LYS A 110 -10.04 1.28 13.90
N ALA A 111 -10.81 1.23 14.98
CA ALA A 111 -12.20 0.78 14.98
C ALA A 111 -13.09 1.79 14.23
#